data_AF-A8WBL1-F1
#
_entry.id   AF-A8WBL1-F1
#
_cell.length_a   1.000
_cell.length_b   1.000
_cell.length_c   1.000
_cell.angle_alpha   90.00
_cell.angle_beta   90.00
_cell.angle_gamma   90.00
#
_symmetry.space_group_name_H-M   'P 1'
#
loop_
_entity.id
_entity.type
_entity.pdbx_description
1 polymer ?
#
loop_
_entity_poly.entity_id
_entity_poly.type
_entity_poly.pdbx_seq_one_letter_code
_entity_poly.pdbx_strand_id
1 'polypeptide(L)'
;QNLGIESILSVIFGSSEHGLSLDDTAYTQPALFAIEYALYQLWKSWGIQPSVVIGHSVGEYVSACVAGVFSLEDGLKLIAERGRLIQALPRDGSMVSVMASEKRIADIILPYGGQVGIAAINGPQSVV
;
A
#
# COMPACT_ATOMS: atom_id res chain seq x y z
N GLN A 1 -11.37 30.32 5.88
CA GLN A 1 -11.80 29.36 4.85
C GLN A 1 -11.31 28.00 5.31
N ASN A 2 -12.23 27.09 5.65
CA ASN A 2 -11.87 25.72 6.01
C ASN A 2 -11.16 25.12 4.79
N LEU A 3 -9.88 24.78 4.92
CA LEU A 3 -9.22 23.88 3.98
C LEU A 3 -10.07 22.61 4.00
N GLY A 4 -10.69 22.22 2.88
CA GLY A 4 -11.57 21.06 2.73
C GLY A 4 -10.84 19.72 2.97
N ILE A 5 -10.23 19.58 4.13
CA ILE A 5 -9.50 18.42 4.62
C ILE A 5 -10.55 17.56 5.32
N GLU A 6 -11.11 16.61 4.58
CA GLU A 6 -11.89 15.55 5.20
C GLU A 6 -10.97 14.56 5.93
N SER A 7 -11.49 14.00 7.02
CA SER A 7 -10.81 12.94 7.76
C SER A 7 -10.78 11.65 6.93
N ILE A 8 -9.67 10.92 6.95
CA ILE A 8 -9.62 9.57 6.35
C ILE A 8 -10.67 8.63 6.94
N LEU A 9 -11.19 8.91 8.15
CA LEU A 9 -12.29 8.17 8.75
C LEU A 9 -13.59 8.28 7.94
N SER A 10 -13.91 9.45 7.37
CA SER A 10 -15.12 9.59 6.53
C SER A 10 -15.01 8.73 5.28
N VAL A 11 -13.81 8.64 4.70
CA VAL A 11 -13.55 7.77 3.54
C VAL A 11 -13.65 6.29 3.92
N ILE A 12 -13.04 5.87 5.03
CA ILE A 12 -13.07 4.48 5.52
C ILE A 12 -14.51 4.02 5.80
N PHE A 13 -15.34 4.88 6.39
CA PHE A 13 -16.71 4.55 6.76
C PHE A 13 -17.76 4.93 5.70
N GLY A 14 -17.34 5.42 4.53
CA GLY A 14 -18.23 5.77 3.43
C GLY A 14 -19.16 6.96 3.71
N SER A 15 -18.73 7.89 4.56
CA SER A 15 -19.47 9.09 4.95
C SER A 15 -18.81 10.39 4.44
N SER A 16 -18.02 10.31 3.36
CA SER A 16 -17.41 11.48 2.74
C SER A 16 -18.47 12.38 2.10
N GLU A 17 -18.44 13.67 2.42
CA GLU A 17 -19.39 14.67 1.88
C GLU A 17 -18.91 15.23 0.53
N HIS A 18 -17.60 15.15 0.26
CA HIS A 18 -16.97 15.64 -0.96
C HIS A 18 -16.75 14.57 -2.04
N GLY A 19 -17.40 13.40 -1.91
CA GLY A 19 -17.32 12.34 -2.92
C GLY A 19 -15.95 11.65 -3.00
N LEU A 20 -15.15 11.73 -1.94
CA LEU A 20 -13.87 11.02 -1.83
C LEU A 20 -14.13 9.52 -1.75
N SER A 21 -13.47 8.74 -2.61
CA SER A 21 -13.66 7.29 -2.68
C SER A 21 -12.51 6.53 -2.03
N LEU A 22 -12.83 5.41 -1.37
CA LEU A 22 -11.84 4.46 -0.90
C LEU A 22 -11.12 3.75 -2.07
N ASP A 23 -11.74 3.72 -3.26
CA ASP A 23 -11.15 3.12 -4.47
C ASP A 23 -10.05 4.01 -5.09
N ASP A 24 -10.02 5.29 -4.74
CA ASP A 24 -8.95 6.19 -5.17
C ASP A 24 -7.69 5.89 -4.34
N THR A 25 -6.60 5.56 -5.03
CA THR A 25 -5.33 5.15 -4.43
C THR A 25 -4.75 6.19 -3.47
N ALA A 26 -5.05 7.48 -3.71
CA ALA A 26 -4.69 8.57 -2.81
C ALA A 26 -5.29 8.41 -1.40
N TYR A 27 -6.44 7.75 -1.27
CA TYR A 27 -7.09 7.45 0.00
C TYR A 27 -6.96 5.98 0.41
N THR A 28 -6.91 5.04 -0.53
CA THR A 28 -6.72 3.62 -0.21
C THR A 28 -5.42 3.37 0.56
N GLN A 29 -4.30 3.97 0.13
CA GLN A 29 -3.00 3.68 0.78
C GLN A 29 -2.92 4.23 2.21
N PRO A 30 -3.31 5.50 2.50
CA PRO A 30 -3.37 5.98 3.88
C PRO A 30 -4.39 5.25 4.75
N ALA A 31 -5.53 4.85 4.18
CA ALA A 31 -6.53 4.07 4.91
C ALA A 31 -5.98 2.70 5.33
N LEU A 32 -5.33 1.97 4.41
CA LEU A 32 -4.68 0.69 4.71
C LEU A 32 -3.60 0.85 5.78
N PHE A 33 -2.74 1.86 5.65
CA PHE A 33 -1.72 2.16 6.67
C PHE A 33 -2.33 2.38 8.05
N ALA A 34 -3.40 3.19 8.13
CA ALA A 34 -4.06 3.50 9.39
C ALA A 34 -4.67 2.23 10.04
N ILE A 35 -5.30 1.37 9.25
CA ILE A 35 -5.88 0.11 9.71
C ILE A 35 -4.79 -0.85 10.19
N GLU A 36 -3.75 -1.08 9.39
CA GLU A 36 -2.64 -1.96 9.73
C GLU A 36 -1.91 -1.48 11.01
N TYR A 37 -1.65 -0.19 11.14
CA TYR A 37 -1.04 0.38 12.35
C TYR A 37 -1.97 0.26 13.56
N ALA A 38 -3.27 0.47 13.40
CA ALA A 38 -4.25 0.27 14.47
C ALA A 38 -4.32 -1.19 14.92
N LEU A 39 -4.21 -2.16 14.00
CA LEU A 39 -4.13 -3.58 14.32
C LEU A 39 -2.84 -3.90 15.09
N TYR A 40 -1.69 -3.34 14.71
CA TYR A 40 -0.46 -3.44 15.50
C TYR A 40 -0.66 -2.90 16.93
N GLN A 41 -1.27 -1.72 17.08
CA GLN A 41 -1.54 -1.13 18.38
C GLN A 41 -2.49 -2.00 19.22
N LEU A 42 -3.48 -2.65 18.59
CA LEU A 42 -4.36 -3.61 19.24
C LEU A 42 -3.58 -4.81 19.78
N TRP A 43 -2.75 -5.45 18.95
CA TRP A 43 -1.90 -6.57 19.38
C TRP A 43 -0.96 -6.16 20.52
N LYS A 44 -0.34 -4.99 20.42
CA LYS A 44 0.51 -4.43 21.47
C LYS A 44 -0.24 -4.21 22.77
N SER A 45 -1.51 -3.78 22.70
CA SER A 45 -2.37 -3.62 23.89
C SER A 45 -2.63 -4.94 24.62
N TRP A 46 -2.56 -6.08 23.92
CA TRP A 46 -2.65 -7.42 24.49
C TRP A 46 -1.29 -7.96 24.97
N GLY A 47 -0.24 -7.13 24.95
CA GLY A 47 1.11 -7.51 25.35
C GLY A 47 1.92 -8.24 24.28
N ILE A 48 1.40 -8.33 23.04
CA ILE A 48 2.09 -9.03 21.94
C ILE A 48 3.00 -8.04 21.22
N GLN A 49 4.31 -8.34 21.25
CA GLN A 49 5.35 -7.52 20.63
C GLN A 49 6.05 -8.31 19.53
N PRO A 50 6.11 -7.81 18.29
CA PRO A 50 6.80 -8.51 17.21
C PRO A 50 8.33 -8.45 17.43
N SER A 51 9.01 -9.58 17.24
CA SER A 51 10.48 -9.62 17.16
C SER A 51 11.00 -9.23 15.78
N VAL A 52 10.18 -9.44 14.75
CA VAL A 52 10.48 -9.12 13.35
C VAL A 52 9.19 -8.62 12.70
N VAL A 53 9.31 -7.64 11.81
CA VAL A 53 8.21 -7.13 10.99
C VAL A 53 8.63 -7.14 9.52
N ILE A 54 7.69 -7.49 8.65
CA ILE A 54 7.85 -7.51 7.19
C ILE A 54 6.53 -7.01 6.61
N GLY A 55 6.62 -6.14 5.61
CA GLY A 55 5.47 -5.61 4.90
C GLY A 55 5.60 -5.81 3.41
N HIS A 56 4.47 -5.93 2.73
CA HIS A 56 4.43 -6.06 1.27
C HIS A 56 3.94 -4.74 0.65
N SER A 57 4.76 -4.12 -0.20
CA SER A 57 4.42 -2.86 -0.88
C SER A 57 3.99 -1.78 0.13
N VAL A 58 2.71 -1.39 0.18
CA VAL A 58 2.18 -0.41 1.13
C VAL A 58 2.46 -0.80 2.59
N GLY A 59 2.35 -2.09 2.94
CA GLY A 59 2.55 -2.54 4.32
C GLY A 59 3.98 -2.41 4.82
N GLU A 60 4.96 -2.21 3.92
CA GLU A 60 6.36 -1.95 4.31
C GLU A 60 6.49 -0.63 5.07
N TYR A 61 5.64 0.36 4.77
CA TYR A 61 5.62 1.64 5.49
C TYR A 61 5.16 1.45 6.94
N VAL A 62 4.17 0.60 7.19
CA VAL A 62 3.72 0.27 8.55
C VAL A 62 4.80 -0.51 9.27
N SER A 63 5.42 -1.48 8.60
CA SER A 63 6.52 -2.27 9.17
C SER A 63 7.69 -1.40 9.58
N ALA A 64 8.13 -0.47 8.71
CA ALA A 64 9.18 0.49 9.02
C ALA A 64 8.80 1.41 10.19
N CYS A 65 7.55 1.87 10.27
CA CYS A 65 7.05 2.64 11.41
C CYS A 65 7.09 1.83 12.72
N VAL A 66 6.63 0.58 12.69
CA VAL A 66 6.61 -0.31 13.86
C VAL A 66 8.02 -0.67 14.32
N ALA A 67 8.96 -0.84 13.38
CA ALA A 67 10.37 -1.07 13.66
C ALA A 67 11.10 0.19 14.17
N GLY A 68 10.45 1.35 14.19
CA GLY A 68 11.03 2.61 14.67
C GLY A 68 11.97 3.29 13.68
N VAL A 69 11.92 2.95 12.38
CA VAL A 69 12.71 3.61 11.33
C VAL A 69 12.29 5.07 11.18
N PHE A 70 10.99 5.35 11.32
CA PHE A 70 10.41 6.69 11.34
C PHE A 70 9.19 6.75 12.27
N SER A 71 8.78 7.98 12.61
CA SER A 71 7.62 8.22 13.46
C SER A 71 6.30 7.89 12.75
N LEU A 72 5.22 7.71 13.51
CA LEU A 72 3.87 7.55 12.95
C LEU A 72 3.48 8.74 12.06
N GLU A 73 3.83 9.95 12.49
CA GLU A 73 3.52 11.17 11.74
C GLU A 73 4.24 11.20 10.39
N ASP A 74 5.52 10.85 10.36
CA ASP A 74 6.30 10.78 9.12
C ASP A 74 5.82 9.64 8.23
N GLY A 75 5.48 8.48 8.80
CA GLY A 75 4.90 7.36 8.07
C GLY A 75 3.59 7.74 7.37
N LEU A 76 2.71 8.45 8.07
CA LEU A 76 1.45 8.96 7.50
C LEU A 76 1.68 9.98 6.38
N LYS A 77 2.65 10.90 6.53
CA LYS A 77 3.02 11.85 5.47
C LYS A 77 3.57 11.13 4.24
N LEU A 78 4.45 10.16 4.44
CA LEU A 78 5.06 9.38 3.35
C LEU A 78 4.01 8.58 2.58
N ILE A 79 3.11 7.88 3.27
CA ILE A 79 2.10 7.06 2.59
C ILE A 79 1.04 7.90 1.89
N ALA A 80 0.67 9.06 2.46
CA ALA A 80 -0.22 10.02 1.81
C ALA A 80 0.40 10.56 0.51
N GLU A 81 1.66 10.97 0.55
CA GLU A 81 2.35 11.47 -0.64
C GLU A 81 2.56 10.37 -1.68
N ARG A 82 2.91 9.15 -1.27
CA ARG A 82 2.97 7.99 -2.17
C ARG A 82 1.63 7.72 -2.82
N GLY A 83 0.53 7.66 -2.06
CA GLY A 83 -0.81 7.45 -2.59
C GLY A 83 -1.18 8.50 -3.63
N ARG A 84 -0.89 9.78 -3.34
CA ARG A 84 -1.11 10.90 -4.26
C ARG A 84 -0.29 10.76 -5.55
N LEU A 85 0.99 10.41 -5.45
CA LEU A 85 1.86 10.24 -6.61
C LEU A 85 1.43 9.04 -7.49
N ILE A 86 1.11 7.90 -6.88
CA ILE A 86 0.64 6.72 -7.60
C ILE A 86 -0.71 7.01 -8.30
N GLN A 87 -1.62 7.71 -7.63
CA GLN A 87 -2.90 8.10 -8.21
C GLN A 87 -2.74 9.01 -9.46
N ALA A 88 -1.68 9.81 -9.49
CA ALA A 88 -1.38 10.73 -10.59
C ALA A 88 -0.64 10.08 -11.77
N LEU A 89 -0.26 8.81 -11.67
CA LEU A 89 0.37 8.09 -12.78
C LEU A 89 -0.61 7.94 -13.96
N PRO A 90 -0.10 7.80 -15.20
CA PRO A 90 -0.90 7.46 -16.36
C PRO A 90 -1.79 6.22 -16.12
N ARG A 91 -3.01 6.27 -16.66
CA ARG A 91 -4.03 5.20 -16.48
C ARG A 91 -3.93 4.08 -17.51
N ASP A 92 -2.93 4.10 -18.36
CA ASP A 92 -2.67 3.11 -19.42
C ASP A 92 -1.83 1.91 -18.95
N GLY A 93 -1.37 1.91 -17.70
CA GLY A 93 -0.75 0.75 -17.04
C GLY A 93 -1.76 -0.22 -16.42
N SER A 94 -1.38 -1.48 -16.28
CA SER A 94 -2.14 -2.49 -15.54
C SER A 94 -1.22 -3.49 -14.85
N MET A 95 -1.73 -4.19 -13.84
CA MET A 95 -1.05 -5.30 -13.17
C MET A 95 -1.91 -6.56 -13.30
N VAL A 96 -1.27 -7.73 -13.40
CA VAL A 96 -1.96 -9.01 -13.53
C VAL A 96 -1.28 -10.07 -12.67
N SER A 97 -2.06 -10.85 -11.94
CA SER A 97 -1.54 -12.00 -11.19
C SER A 97 -1.47 -13.23 -12.11
N VAL A 98 -0.32 -13.88 -12.14
CA VAL A 98 -0.05 -15.04 -12.98
C VAL A 98 0.39 -16.22 -12.14
N MET A 99 -0.28 -17.36 -12.35
CA MET A 99 0.05 -18.64 -11.71
C MET A 99 1.20 -19.33 -12.45
N ALA A 100 2.43 -18.84 -12.26
CA ALA A 100 3.64 -19.41 -12.83
C ALA A 100 4.86 -19.03 -11.99
N SER A 101 5.98 -19.72 -12.24
CA SER A 101 7.28 -19.34 -11.64
C SER A 101 7.83 -18.06 -12.25
N GLU A 102 8.56 -17.28 -11.46
CA GLU A 102 9.35 -16.11 -11.90
C GLU A 102 10.15 -16.40 -13.16
N LYS A 103 10.95 -17.48 -13.18
CA LYS A 103 11.79 -17.85 -14.33
C LYS A 103 10.98 -17.94 -15.63
N ARG A 104 9.85 -18.66 -15.60
CA ARG A 104 8.97 -18.81 -16.77
C ARG A 104 8.42 -17.47 -17.22
N ILE A 105 8.01 -16.59 -16.30
CA ILE A 105 7.50 -15.27 -16.65
C ILE A 105 8.60 -14.39 -17.22
N ALA A 106 9.78 -14.39 -16.62
CA ALA A 106 10.95 -13.66 -17.11
C ALA A 106 11.28 -14.03 -18.57
N ASP A 107 11.27 -15.32 -18.90
CA ASP A 107 11.50 -15.79 -20.28
C ASP A 107 10.39 -15.32 -21.24
N ILE A 108 9.12 -15.31 -20.79
CA ILE A 108 7.96 -14.89 -21.61
C ILE A 108 7.96 -13.38 -21.86
N ILE A 109 8.29 -12.57 -20.85
CA ILE A 109 8.21 -11.10 -20.96
C ILE A 109 9.46 -10.48 -21.58
N LEU A 110 10.54 -11.26 -21.78
CA LEU A 110 11.80 -10.78 -22.34
C LEU A 110 11.65 -9.97 -23.64
N PRO A 111 10.79 -10.36 -24.61
CA PRO A 111 10.57 -9.57 -25.83
C PRO A 111 9.84 -8.23 -25.61
N TYR A 112 9.22 -8.02 -24.45
CA TYR A 112 8.41 -6.86 -24.09
C TYR A 112 9.12 -5.91 -23.09
N GLY A 113 10.45 -6.00 -23.01
CA GLY A 113 11.26 -5.19 -22.10
C GLY A 113 10.95 -3.69 -22.19
N GLY A 114 10.76 -3.06 -21.03
CA GLY A 114 10.39 -1.65 -20.90
C GLY A 114 8.88 -1.36 -20.94
N GLN A 115 8.04 -2.35 -21.29
CA GLN A 115 6.57 -2.25 -21.25
C GLN A 115 5.95 -3.20 -20.23
N VAL A 116 6.55 -4.37 -20.03
CA VAL A 116 6.12 -5.37 -19.05
C VAL A 116 7.27 -5.67 -18.09
N GLY A 117 6.98 -5.77 -16.80
CA GLY A 117 7.93 -6.13 -15.76
C GLY A 117 7.28 -7.02 -14.70
N ILE A 118 8.11 -7.71 -13.92
CA ILE A 118 7.66 -8.44 -12.74
C ILE A 118 7.62 -7.44 -11.58
N ALA A 119 6.44 -7.24 -11.00
CA ALA A 119 6.21 -6.34 -9.88
C ALA A 119 6.38 -7.06 -8.53
N ALA A 120 6.02 -8.33 -8.43
CA ALA A 120 6.15 -9.11 -7.19
C ALA A 120 6.31 -10.61 -7.44
N ILE A 121 7.10 -11.27 -6.59
CA ILE A 121 7.20 -12.73 -6.52
C ILE A 121 6.60 -13.16 -5.18
N ASN A 122 5.30 -13.46 -5.19
CA ASN A 122 4.56 -13.82 -3.98
C ASN A 122 4.79 -15.28 -3.56
N GLY A 123 5.26 -16.11 -4.50
CA GLY A 123 5.64 -17.49 -4.22
C GLY A 123 6.13 -18.23 -5.48
N PRO A 124 6.49 -19.52 -5.34
CA PRO A 124 7.08 -20.29 -6.44
C PRO A 124 6.21 -20.41 -7.70
N GLN A 125 4.90 -20.21 -7.58
CA GLN A 125 3.92 -20.24 -8.66
C GLN A 125 2.96 -19.04 -8.61
N SER A 126 3.39 -17.91 -8.02
CA SER A 126 2.56 -16.72 -7.90
C SER A 126 3.42 -15.48 -8.12
N VAL A 127 3.21 -14.85 -9.26
CA VAL A 127 3.93 -13.66 -9.71
C VAL A 127 2.90 -12.61 -10.09
N VAL A 128 3.22 -11.34 -9.83
CA VAL A 128 2.51 -10.17 -10.38
C VAL A 128 3.46 -9.45 -11.31
#